data_AF-A0AAX2I9U4-F1
#
_entry.id   AF-A0AAX2I9U4-F1
#
_cell.length_a   1.000
_cell.length_b   1.000
_cell.length_c   1.000
_cell.angle_alpha   90.00
_cell.angle_beta   90.00
_cell.angle_gamma   90.00
#
_symmetry.space_group_name_H-M   'P 1'
#
loop_
_entity.id
_entity.type
_entity.pdbx_description
1 polymer ?
#
loop_
_entity_poly.entity_id
_entity_poly.type
_entity_poly.pdbx_seq_one_letter_code
_entity_poly.pdbx_strand_id
1 'polypeptide(L)'
;MNGTQEFIKTLFNGNEDAFIEHFVKSCLFIEKKEVEKRAKEMLSDISNNAKINIRFGKKYLDEFEAEPKKNALKKKDKAKIKKIASQYSLFFKDGKVKVAIDGNGNQTVVTAIEKATGYTINGNNSDFFNYTLSHVWSNTTHNPYYFSSLWNIVVIPNYLNYIMDKPETQDPINGKIQKLIKAICIELYHPDTLMNNKIEVEKPSKDFFELAKKAHNEGWIHFLKRKPESSSEQKIIFDDLEDKTFEKINKLKNKEFAFECLKLMDEYGLLEDNLSTLTNGQECKETLGHYFPILLENTKENISNNKDLEDRYYAKPFFQYNGKEYYVTNDWYEKKEGKASNRDNRPIFIDWIYSLLNE
;
A
#
# COMPACT_ATOMS: atom_id res chain seq x y z
N MET A 1 -2.29 -29.17 23.06
CA MET A 1 -3.00 -27.97 23.52
C MET A 1 -2.91 -26.94 22.41
N ASN A 2 -4.03 -26.37 21.94
CA ASN A 2 -3.99 -25.35 20.90
C ASN A 2 -3.38 -24.05 21.47
N GLY A 3 -2.59 -23.32 20.69
CA GLY A 3 -1.95 -22.06 21.12
C GLY A 3 -2.96 -21.03 21.62
N THR A 4 -4.16 -20.97 21.03
CA THR A 4 -5.23 -20.07 21.49
C THR A 4 -5.72 -20.40 22.90
N GLN A 5 -5.89 -21.69 23.21
CA GLN A 5 -6.34 -22.12 24.53
C GLN A 5 -5.29 -21.83 25.60
N GLU A 6 -4.01 -22.03 25.29
CA GLU A 6 -2.94 -21.67 26.23
C GLU A 6 -2.86 -20.16 26.44
N PHE A 7 -3.05 -19.37 25.39
CA PHE A 7 -3.11 -17.92 25.47
C PHE A 7 -4.25 -17.44 26.41
N ILE A 8 -5.45 -18.00 26.25
CA ILE A 8 -6.61 -17.70 27.11
C ILE A 8 -6.36 -18.16 28.54
N LYS A 9 -5.82 -19.36 28.73
CA LYS A 9 -5.52 -19.91 30.05
C LYS A 9 -4.49 -19.07 30.81
N THR A 10 -3.42 -18.64 30.13
CA THR A 10 -2.28 -17.95 30.76
C THR A 10 -2.52 -16.46 30.99
N LEU A 11 -3.09 -15.74 30.01
CA LEU A 11 -3.27 -14.28 30.12
C LEU A 11 -4.66 -13.88 30.63
N PHE A 12 -5.65 -14.76 30.49
CA PHE A 12 -7.04 -14.47 30.87
C PHE A 12 -7.57 -15.42 31.94
N ASN A 13 -6.71 -16.22 32.58
CA ASN A 13 -7.08 -17.20 33.61
C ASN A 13 -8.20 -18.16 33.15
N GLY A 14 -8.25 -18.48 31.86
CA GLY A 14 -9.30 -19.32 31.28
C GLY A 14 -10.63 -18.60 31.01
N ASN A 15 -10.71 -17.28 31.20
CA ASN A 15 -11.92 -16.49 30.94
C ASN A 15 -12.01 -16.13 29.45
N GLU A 16 -12.82 -16.88 28.70
CA GLU A 16 -13.08 -16.62 27.27
C GLU A 16 -13.73 -15.26 27.01
N ASP A 17 -14.65 -14.80 27.86
CA ASP A 17 -15.36 -13.53 27.67
C ASP A 17 -14.41 -12.34 27.79
N ALA A 18 -13.51 -12.38 28.77
CA ALA A 18 -12.46 -11.37 28.94
C ALA A 18 -11.50 -11.34 27.73
N PHE A 19 -11.19 -12.51 27.16
CA PHE A 19 -10.40 -12.60 25.94
C PHE A 19 -11.13 -12.04 24.72
N ILE A 20 -12.43 -12.33 24.55
CA ILE A 20 -13.26 -11.78 23.47
C ILE A 20 -13.32 -10.26 23.56
N GLU A 21 -13.59 -9.72 24.75
CA GLU A 21 -13.59 -8.28 25.00
C GLU A 21 -12.22 -7.66 24.64
N HIS A 22 -11.13 -8.26 25.13
CA HIS A 22 -9.77 -7.81 24.82
C HIS A 22 -9.47 -7.84 23.32
N PHE A 23 -9.92 -8.88 22.62
CA PHE A 23 -9.75 -9.00 21.18
C PHE A 23 -10.41 -7.82 20.46
N VAL A 24 -11.68 -7.54 20.77
CA VAL A 24 -12.42 -6.44 20.13
C VAL A 24 -11.80 -5.09 20.48
N LYS A 25 -11.46 -4.86 21.75
CA LYS A 25 -10.78 -3.63 22.22
C LYS A 25 -9.40 -3.43 21.61
N SER A 26 -8.75 -4.49 21.17
CA SER A 26 -7.45 -4.36 20.53
C SER A 26 -7.54 -4.09 19.03
N CYS A 27 -8.72 -4.28 18.42
CA CYS A 27 -8.94 -4.01 17.00
C CYS A 27 -9.24 -2.52 16.75
N LEU A 28 -8.82 -2.03 15.57
CA LEU A 28 -9.16 -0.71 15.08
C LEU A 28 -10.04 -0.82 13.84
N PHE A 29 -11.23 -0.23 13.93
CA PHE A 29 -12.21 -0.15 12.85
C PHE A 29 -12.07 1.17 12.09
N ILE A 30 -12.42 1.21 10.81
CA ILE A 30 -12.37 2.46 10.03
C ILE A 30 -13.62 3.30 10.31
N GLU A 31 -13.48 4.63 10.42
CA GLU A 31 -14.64 5.49 10.66
C GLU A 31 -15.70 5.33 9.56
N LYS A 32 -16.98 5.23 9.97
CA LYS A 32 -18.12 5.00 9.07
C LYS A 32 -18.15 5.95 7.87
N LYS A 33 -17.86 7.24 8.09
CA LYS A 33 -17.84 8.25 7.02
C LYS A 33 -16.81 7.94 5.92
N GLU A 34 -15.64 7.40 6.29
CA GLU A 34 -14.59 7.06 5.34
C GLU A 34 -14.89 5.74 4.63
N VAL A 35 -15.52 4.80 5.34
CA VAL A 35 -16.06 3.57 4.75
C VAL A 35 -17.12 3.90 3.69
N GLU A 36 -18.05 4.81 3.99
CA GLU A 36 -19.08 5.27 3.06
C GLU A 36 -18.48 6.00 1.86
N LYS A 37 -17.48 6.86 2.09
CA LYS A 37 -16.76 7.55 1.03
C LYS A 37 -16.09 6.57 0.08
N ARG A 38 -15.36 5.58 0.59
CA ARG A 38 -14.71 4.56 -0.25
C ARG A 38 -15.73 3.74 -1.03
N ALA A 39 -16.84 3.33 -0.42
CA ALA A 39 -17.89 2.59 -1.11
C ALA A 39 -18.47 3.39 -2.29
N LYS A 40 -18.73 4.69 -2.10
CA LYS A 40 -19.20 5.59 -3.18
C LYS A 40 -18.17 5.72 -4.29
N GLU A 41 -16.89 5.90 -3.96
CA GLU A 41 -15.79 5.95 -4.94
C GLU A 41 -15.76 4.66 -5.78
N MET A 42 -15.80 3.50 -5.12
CA MET A 42 -15.80 2.20 -5.81
C MET A 42 -17.01 2.02 -6.72
N LEU A 43 -18.22 2.34 -6.24
CA LEU A 43 -19.44 2.23 -7.05
C LEU A 43 -19.41 3.18 -8.24
N SER A 44 -18.87 4.39 -8.06
CA SER A 44 -18.65 5.36 -9.14
C SER A 44 -17.67 4.80 -10.17
N ASP A 45 -16.51 4.31 -9.74
CA ASP A 45 -15.51 3.69 -10.61
C ASP A 45 -16.08 2.54 -11.43
N ILE A 46 -16.87 1.66 -10.79
CA ILE A 46 -17.57 0.56 -11.46
C ILE A 46 -18.54 1.08 -12.51
N SER A 47 -19.36 2.08 -12.17
CA SER A 47 -20.33 2.68 -13.10
C SER A 47 -19.66 3.36 -14.31
N ASN A 48 -18.47 3.90 -14.11
CA ASN A 48 -17.63 4.51 -15.14
C ASN A 48 -16.75 3.48 -15.88
N ASN A 49 -16.94 2.18 -15.65
CA ASN A 49 -16.18 1.09 -16.27
C ASN A 49 -14.66 1.18 -16.02
N ALA A 50 -14.27 1.80 -14.91
CA ALA A 50 -12.90 1.80 -14.43
C ALA A 50 -12.50 0.42 -13.89
N LYS A 51 -11.18 0.16 -13.82
CA LYS A 51 -10.67 -1.11 -13.32
C LYS A 51 -10.68 -1.11 -11.80
N ILE A 52 -11.30 -2.12 -11.19
CA ILE A 52 -11.23 -2.35 -9.74
C ILE A 52 -10.17 -3.41 -9.44
N ASN A 53 -9.24 -3.10 -8.55
CA ASN A 53 -8.24 -4.08 -8.13
C ASN A 53 -8.88 -5.21 -7.32
N ILE A 54 -8.34 -6.41 -7.49
CA ILE A 54 -8.73 -7.62 -6.76
C ILE A 54 -7.49 -8.41 -6.32
N ARG A 55 -7.64 -9.26 -5.30
CA ARG A 55 -6.61 -10.23 -4.93
C ARG A 55 -6.58 -11.38 -5.93
N PHE A 56 -5.39 -11.74 -6.40
CA PHE A 56 -5.26 -12.93 -7.25
C PHE A 56 -5.58 -14.21 -6.45
N GLY A 57 -6.52 -15.00 -6.97
CA GLY A 57 -6.79 -16.34 -6.48
C GLY A 57 -7.04 -17.31 -7.63
N LYS A 58 -6.09 -18.23 -7.87
CA LYS A 58 -6.17 -19.21 -8.98
C LYS A 58 -7.47 -20.04 -8.94
N LYS A 59 -7.96 -20.34 -7.74
CA LYS A 59 -9.17 -21.15 -7.52
C LYS A 59 -10.47 -20.46 -7.96
N TYR A 60 -10.45 -19.14 -8.13
CA TYR A 60 -11.63 -18.32 -8.46
C TYR A 60 -11.62 -17.82 -9.93
N LEU A 61 -10.70 -18.30 -10.78
CA LEU A 61 -10.57 -17.81 -12.16
C LEU A 61 -11.78 -18.10 -13.06
N ASP A 62 -12.67 -18.99 -12.64
CA ASP A 62 -13.97 -19.28 -13.23
C ASP A 62 -15.01 -18.18 -13.00
N GLU A 63 -14.80 -17.29 -12.04
CA GLU A 63 -15.66 -16.14 -11.80
C GLU A 63 -15.32 -14.97 -12.74
N PHE A 64 -14.32 -15.15 -13.60
CA PHE A 64 -13.84 -14.14 -14.53
C PHE A 64 -13.96 -14.57 -15.98
N GLU A 65 -14.01 -13.56 -16.85
CA GLU A 65 -13.93 -13.72 -18.30
C GLU A 65 -13.05 -12.63 -18.92
N ALA A 66 -12.38 -12.96 -20.02
CA ALA A 66 -11.53 -12.02 -20.73
C ALA A 66 -12.15 -11.63 -22.07
N GLU A 67 -12.03 -10.36 -22.44
CA GLU A 67 -12.41 -9.85 -23.76
C GLU A 67 -11.17 -9.26 -24.49
N PRO A 68 -10.84 -9.74 -25.71
CA PRO A 68 -11.51 -10.80 -26.47
C PRO A 68 -11.36 -12.17 -25.80
N LYS A 69 -12.31 -13.09 -26.02
CA LYS A 69 -12.31 -14.44 -25.41
C LYS A 69 -10.96 -15.13 -25.60
N LYS A 70 -10.24 -15.34 -24.50
CA LYS A 70 -8.99 -16.12 -24.48
C LYS A 70 -9.29 -17.55 -24.02
N ASN A 71 -8.42 -18.49 -24.40
CA ASN A 71 -8.42 -19.86 -23.86
C ASN A 71 -8.55 -19.90 -22.33
N ALA A 72 -9.07 -21.01 -21.80
CA ALA A 72 -9.35 -21.26 -20.38
C ALA A 72 -8.36 -20.56 -19.41
N LEU A 73 -8.86 -19.55 -18.69
CA LEU A 73 -8.08 -18.76 -17.73
C LEU A 73 -7.41 -19.64 -16.67
N LYS A 74 -8.08 -20.71 -16.20
CA LYS A 74 -7.55 -21.68 -15.22
C LYS A 74 -6.23 -22.33 -15.62
N LYS A 75 -5.91 -22.42 -16.92
CA LYS A 75 -4.65 -22.99 -17.42
C LYS A 75 -3.50 -21.99 -17.43
N LYS A 76 -3.74 -20.72 -17.07
CA LYS A 76 -2.75 -19.65 -17.09
C LYS A 76 -2.17 -19.41 -15.69
N ASP A 77 -0.91 -18.98 -15.66
CA ASP A 77 -0.22 -18.55 -14.45
C ASP A 77 -0.60 -17.10 -14.06
N LYS A 78 -0.20 -16.67 -12.86
CA LYS A 78 -0.48 -15.31 -12.33
C LYS A 78 0.04 -14.22 -13.27
N ALA A 79 1.23 -14.36 -13.84
CA ALA A 79 1.85 -13.37 -14.72
C ALA A 79 1.03 -13.17 -16.01
N LYS A 80 0.57 -14.25 -16.63
CA LYS A 80 -0.31 -14.20 -17.80
C LYS A 80 -1.66 -13.59 -17.47
N ILE A 81 -2.24 -13.89 -16.30
CA ILE A 81 -3.50 -13.27 -15.86
C ILE A 81 -3.30 -11.77 -15.61
N LYS A 82 -2.21 -11.35 -14.95
CA LYS A 82 -1.88 -9.93 -14.74
C LYS A 82 -1.71 -9.20 -16.07
N LYS A 83 -1.04 -9.81 -17.04
CA LYS A 83 -0.92 -9.29 -18.43
C LYS A 83 -2.26 -9.20 -19.14
N ILE A 84 -3.16 -10.15 -18.93
CA ILE A 84 -4.53 -10.09 -19.47
C ILE A 84 -5.30 -8.92 -18.85
N ALA A 85 -5.25 -8.76 -17.53
CA ALA A 85 -5.96 -7.69 -16.83
C ALA A 85 -5.38 -6.29 -17.15
N SER A 86 -4.08 -6.19 -17.47
CA SER A 86 -3.45 -4.92 -17.85
C SER A 86 -3.69 -4.57 -19.32
N GLN A 87 -3.36 -5.48 -20.24
CA GLN A 87 -3.36 -5.24 -21.69
C GLN A 87 -4.72 -5.47 -22.36
N TYR A 88 -5.57 -6.29 -21.76
CA TYR A 88 -6.91 -6.60 -22.24
C TYR A 88 -7.94 -6.29 -21.14
N SER A 89 -9.22 -6.56 -21.40
CA SER A 89 -10.25 -6.44 -20.38
C SER A 89 -10.46 -7.80 -19.70
N LEU A 90 -10.20 -7.87 -18.40
CA LEU A 90 -10.64 -8.96 -17.54
C LEU A 90 -11.88 -8.46 -16.77
N PHE A 91 -12.96 -9.23 -16.82
CA PHE A 91 -14.21 -8.91 -16.15
C PHE A 91 -14.53 -9.94 -15.09
N PHE A 92 -14.94 -9.47 -13.91
CA PHE A 92 -15.69 -10.28 -12.96
C PHE A 92 -17.11 -10.46 -13.51
N LYS A 93 -17.56 -11.71 -13.63
CA LYS A 93 -18.79 -12.07 -14.35
C LYS A 93 -20.02 -11.43 -13.73
N ASP A 94 -20.12 -11.49 -12.41
CA ASP A 94 -21.26 -10.92 -11.70
C ASP A 94 -21.15 -9.38 -11.69
N GLY A 95 -22.15 -8.73 -12.27
CA GLY A 95 -22.16 -7.28 -12.52
C GLY A 95 -21.22 -6.80 -13.62
N LYS A 96 -20.53 -7.68 -14.36
CA LYS A 96 -19.60 -7.36 -15.47
C LYS A 96 -18.58 -6.25 -15.10
N VAL A 97 -17.94 -6.39 -13.94
CA VAL A 97 -17.00 -5.38 -13.42
C VAL A 97 -15.62 -5.57 -14.03
N LYS A 98 -15.04 -4.52 -14.60
CA LYS A 98 -13.66 -4.57 -15.12
C LYS A 98 -12.66 -4.62 -13.96
N VAL A 99 -11.71 -5.54 -13.99
CA VAL A 99 -10.78 -5.78 -12.88
C VAL A 99 -9.31 -5.67 -13.27
N ALA A 100 -8.48 -5.35 -12.28
CA ALA A 100 -7.03 -5.43 -12.31
C ALA A 100 -6.52 -6.32 -11.16
N ILE A 101 -5.35 -6.92 -11.33
CA ILE A 101 -4.74 -7.75 -10.28
C ILE A 101 -3.86 -6.85 -9.42
N ASP A 102 -4.14 -6.81 -8.12
CA ASP A 102 -3.38 -6.05 -7.14
C ASP A 102 -1.88 -6.47 -7.15
N GLY A 103 -1.00 -5.49 -6.94
CA GLY A 103 0.45 -5.64 -7.05
C GLY A 103 1.01 -6.73 -6.12
N ASN A 104 0.96 -6.46 -4.82
CA ASN A 104 1.46 -7.34 -3.75
C ASN A 104 0.33 -8.14 -3.06
N GLY A 105 -0.92 -7.94 -3.46
CA GLY A 105 -2.09 -8.65 -2.96
C GLY A 105 -2.85 -7.92 -1.86
N ASN A 106 -2.36 -6.76 -1.39
CA ASN A 106 -3.02 -5.87 -0.43
C ASN A 106 -2.79 -4.37 -0.72
N GLN A 107 -2.07 -3.98 -1.78
CA GLN A 107 -1.61 -2.60 -1.98
C GLN A 107 -2.78 -1.62 -2.03
N THR A 108 -3.80 -1.95 -2.83
CA THR A 108 -4.99 -1.09 -2.97
C THR A 108 -5.72 -0.90 -1.64
N VAL A 109 -5.69 -1.92 -0.76
CA VAL A 109 -6.31 -1.83 0.56
C VAL A 109 -5.53 -0.87 1.45
N VAL A 110 -4.20 -0.98 1.46
CA VAL A 110 -3.31 -0.08 2.21
C VAL A 110 -3.51 1.36 1.76
N THR A 111 -3.48 1.62 0.45
CA THR A 111 -3.74 2.96 -0.12
C THR A 111 -5.11 3.49 0.26
N ALA A 112 -6.16 2.64 0.25
CA ALA A 112 -7.50 3.07 0.65
C ALA A 112 -7.57 3.47 2.14
N ILE A 113 -6.85 2.76 3.02
CA ILE A 113 -6.76 3.11 4.44
C ILE A 113 -5.96 4.40 4.63
N GLU A 114 -4.85 4.57 3.93
CA GLU A 114 -4.03 5.78 4.00
C GLU A 114 -4.83 7.00 3.52
N LYS A 115 -5.58 6.90 2.42
CA LYS A 115 -6.46 7.97 1.97
C LYS A 115 -7.56 8.32 2.99
N ALA A 116 -8.08 7.31 3.68
CA ALA A 116 -9.13 7.48 4.70
C ALA A 116 -8.59 8.08 6.01
N THR A 117 -7.38 7.71 6.41
CA THR A 117 -6.90 7.92 7.78
C THR A 117 -5.60 8.72 7.86
N GLY A 118 -4.87 8.89 6.76
CA GLY A 118 -3.53 9.49 6.73
C GLY A 118 -2.43 8.61 7.32
N TYR A 119 -2.75 7.36 7.67
CA TYR A 119 -1.80 6.39 8.20
C TYR A 119 -1.42 5.36 7.15
N THR A 120 -0.13 5.13 7.00
CA THR A 120 0.39 4.00 6.23
C THR A 120 0.36 2.77 7.13
N ILE A 121 -0.33 1.70 6.70
CA ILE A 121 -0.40 0.43 7.44
C ILE A 121 0.32 -0.63 6.62
N ASN A 122 1.32 -1.28 7.22
CA ASN A 122 2.15 -2.32 6.62
C ASN A 122 3.21 -1.75 5.66
N GLY A 123 4.41 -2.35 5.64
CA GLY A 123 5.60 -1.85 4.94
C GLY A 123 6.61 -1.17 5.87
N ASN A 124 7.81 -0.84 5.34
CA ASN A 124 8.94 -0.31 6.11
C ASN A 124 8.65 1.07 6.74
N ASN A 125 7.74 1.85 6.12
CA ASN A 125 7.32 3.18 6.59
C ASN A 125 5.94 3.17 7.29
N SER A 126 5.51 2.02 7.81
CA SER A 126 4.23 1.88 8.50
C SER A 126 4.18 2.76 9.76
N ASP A 127 3.13 3.58 9.89
CA ASP A 127 2.85 4.34 11.11
C ASP A 127 2.43 3.42 12.27
N PHE A 128 2.01 2.19 11.96
CA PHE A 128 1.61 1.18 12.93
C PHE A 128 2.62 0.04 12.99
N PHE A 129 3.27 -0.12 14.14
CA PHE A 129 4.07 -1.30 14.48
C PHE A 129 3.18 -2.34 15.16
N ASN A 130 3.38 -3.62 14.82
CA ASN A 130 2.65 -4.77 15.39
C ASN A 130 1.14 -4.81 15.09
N TYR A 131 0.67 -4.15 14.04
CA TYR A 131 -0.67 -4.31 13.51
C TYR A 131 -0.63 -4.77 12.05
N THR A 132 -1.67 -5.48 11.63
CA THR A 132 -1.91 -5.87 10.25
C THR A 132 -3.36 -5.60 9.89
N LEU A 133 -3.65 -5.49 8.60
CA LEU A 133 -5.01 -5.55 8.10
C LEU A 133 -5.48 -7.01 8.06
N SER A 134 -6.77 -7.21 8.32
CA SER A 134 -7.46 -8.50 8.20
C SER A 134 -8.77 -8.31 7.46
N HIS A 135 -9.03 -9.18 6.47
CA HIS A 135 -10.29 -9.20 5.74
C HIS A 135 -11.33 -9.98 6.53
N VAL A 136 -12.46 -9.33 6.84
CA VAL A 136 -13.55 -9.94 7.64
C VAL A 136 -14.22 -11.10 6.90
N TRP A 137 -14.40 -10.96 5.58
CA TRP A 137 -14.82 -12.02 4.65
C TRP A 137 -13.67 -12.35 3.68
N SER A 138 -12.58 -12.96 4.18
CA SER A 138 -11.36 -13.21 3.38
C SER A 138 -11.57 -14.07 2.11
N ASN A 139 -12.54 -14.97 2.13
CA ASN A 139 -12.86 -15.86 1.00
C ASN A 139 -13.46 -15.15 -0.21
N THR A 140 -13.87 -13.90 -0.09
CA THR A 140 -14.46 -13.09 -1.18
C THR A 140 -13.51 -12.02 -1.71
N THR A 141 -12.22 -12.04 -1.35
CA THR A 141 -11.22 -11.05 -1.81
C THR A 141 -10.91 -11.09 -3.32
N HIS A 142 -11.41 -12.08 -4.05
CA HIS A 142 -11.43 -12.08 -5.52
C HIS A 142 -12.57 -11.22 -6.07
N ASN A 143 -13.64 -10.99 -5.31
CA ASN A 143 -14.79 -10.19 -5.70
C ASN A 143 -14.44 -8.69 -5.56
N PRO A 144 -14.59 -7.88 -6.64
CA PRO A 144 -14.21 -6.46 -6.64
C PRO A 144 -14.99 -5.61 -5.62
N TYR A 145 -16.20 -6.02 -5.25
CA TYR A 145 -16.98 -5.31 -4.23
C TYR A 145 -16.47 -5.54 -2.81
N TYR A 146 -15.60 -6.53 -2.57
CA TYR A 146 -15.11 -6.90 -1.25
C TYR A 146 -13.65 -6.52 -1.00
N PHE A 147 -12.78 -6.66 -2.01
CA PHE A 147 -11.33 -6.66 -1.79
C PHE A 147 -10.79 -5.37 -1.16
N SER A 148 -11.10 -4.22 -1.75
CA SER A 148 -10.63 -2.89 -1.32
C SER A 148 -11.71 -2.05 -0.64
N SER A 149 -12.78 -2.71 -0.22
CA SER A 149 -13.88 -2.12 0.54
C SER A 149 -13.51 -2.02 2.01
N LEU A 150 -13.46 -0.80 2.56
CA LEU A 150 -13.05 -0.58 3.95
C LEU A 150 -14.03 -1.17 4.98
N TRP A 151 -15.29 -1.44 4.61
CA TRP A 151 -16.24 -2.16 5.48
C TRP A 151 -15.84 -3.63 5.71
N ASN A 152 -15.01 -4.20 4.83
CA ASN A 152 -14.50 -5.57 4.91
C ASN A 152 -13.12 -5.64 5.59
N ILE A 153 -12.64 -4.54 6.17
CA ILE A 153 -11.31 -4.44 6.76
C ILE A 153 -11.41 -4.12 8.24
N VAL A 154 -10.57 -4.79 9.02
CA VAL A 154 -10.27 -4.44 10.40
C VAL A 154 -8.75 -4.46 10.58
N VAL A 155 -8.22 -3.51 11.33
CA VAL A 155 -6.80 -3.45 11.68
C VAL A 155 -6.63 -4.15 13.03
N ILE A 156 -5.82 -5.20 13.06
CA ILE A 156 -5.71 -6.13 14.20
C ILE A 156 -4.25 -6.22 14.63
N PRO A 157 -3.95 -6.30 15.93
CA PRO A 157 -2.60 -6.60 16.38
C PRO A 157 -2.10 -7.93 15.81
N ASN A 158 -0.83 -7.98 15.44
CA ASN A 158 -0.21 -9.16 14.82
C ASN A 158 -0.34 -10.42 15.68
N TYR A 159 -0.25 -10.27 17.01
CA TYR A 159 -0.39 -11.39 17.93
C TYR A 159 -1.81 -11.94 18.03
N LEU A 160 -2.82 -11.23 17.51
CA LEU A 160 -4.21 -11.67 17.45
C LEU A 160 -4.65 -12.09 16.04
N ASN A 161 -3.96 -11.61 14.99
CA ASN A 161 -4.38 -11.83 13.61
C ASN A 161 -4.54 -13.32 13.24
N TYR A 162 -3.72 -14.21 13.83
CA TYR A 162 -3.81 -15.64 13.55
C TYR A 162 -5.22 -16.22 13.85
N ILE A 163 -5.97 -15.65 14.80
CA ILE A 163 -7.34 -16.09 15.15
C ILE A 163 -8.32 -15.83 14.00
N MET A 164 -8.14 -14.75 13.25
CA MET A 164 -8.93 -14.46 12.06
C MET A 164 -8.59 -15.36 10.88
N ASP A 165 -7.35 -15.88 10.84
CA ASP A 165 -6.88 -16.75 9.75
C ASP A 165 -7.19 -18.24 9.98
N LYS A 166 -7.37 -18.68 11.23
CA LYS A 166 -7.61 -20.09 11.56
C LYS A 166 -9.10 -20.47 11.52
N PRO A 167 -9.46 -21.68 11.05
CA PRO A 167 -10.85 -22.09 11.00
C PRO A 167 -11.40 -22.42 12.40
N GLU A 168 -12.73 -22.38 12.54
CA GLU A 168 -13.47 -22.84 13.73
C GLU A 168 -13.19 -24.31 14.07
N THR A 169 -12.90 -25.14 13.06
CA THR A 169 -12.52 -26.55 13.24
C THR A 169 -11.20 -26.74 13.97
N GLN A 170 -10.32 -25.73 13.96
CA GLN A 170 -9.09 -25.75 14.75
C GLN A 170 -9.36 -25.33 16.20
N ASP A 171 -10.24 -24.36 16.42
CA ASP A 171 -10.71 -23.94 17.73
C ASP A 171 -12.05 -23.20 17.64
N PRO A 172 -13.08 -23.58 18.44
CA PRO A 172 -14.36 -22.88 18.48
C PRO A 172 -14.24 -21.37 18.72
N ILE A 173 -13.25 -20.92 19.49
CA ILE A 173 -13.07 -19.49 19.77
C ILE A 173 -12.74 -18.68 18.51
N ASN A 174 -12.03 -19.27 17.54
CA ASN A 174 -11.75 -18.61 16.27
C ASN A 174 -13.06 -18.29 15.53
N GLY A 175 -13.98 -19.26 15.50
CA GLY A 175 -15.30 -19.10 14.92
C GLY A 175 -16.13 -18.05 15.65
N LYS A 176 -16.11 -18.04 16.99
CA LYS A 176 -16.80 -17.02 17.80
C LYS A 176 -16.29 -15.61 17.48
N ILE A 177 -14.97 -15.40 17.45
CA ILE A 177 -14.36 -14.11 17.15
C ILE A 177 -14.69 -13.65 15.72
N GLN A 178 -14.54 -14.53 14.72
CA GLN A 178 -14.86 -14.21 13.33
C GLN A 178 -16.33 -13.81 13.16
N LYS A 179 -17.26 -14.56 13.78
CA LYS A 179 -18.70 -14.26 13.75
C LYS A 179 -19.00 -12.94 14.47
N LEU A 180 -18.35 -12.64 15.59
CA LEU A 180 -18.50 -11.36 16.29
C LEU A 180 -17.99 -10.18 15.46
N ILE A 181 -16.79 -10.27 14.86
CA ILE A 181 -16.25 -9.20 14.01
C ILE A 181 -17.14 -8.97 12.78
N LYS A 182 -17.67 -10.03 12.15
CA LYS A 182 -18.69 -9.93 11.08
C LYS A 182 -19.93 -9.17 11.57
N ALA A 183 -20.47 -9.53 12.73
CA ALA A 183 -21.65 -8.86 13.29
C ALA A 183 -21.38 -7.38 13.57
N ILE A 184 -20.21 -7.06 14.16
CA ILE A 184 -19.78 -5.66 14.38
C ILE A 184 -19.72 -4.89 13.06
N CYS A 185 -19.07 -5.44 12.02
CA CYS A 185 -19.01 -4.75 10.71
C CYS A 185 -20.38 -4.55 10.07
N ILE A 186 -21.30 -5.51 10.21
CA ILE A 186 -22.68 -5.36 9.69
C ILE A 186 -23.43 -4.26 10.43
N GLU A 187 -23.35 -4.22 11.76
CA GLU A 187 -23.99 -3.19 12.60
C GLU A 187 -23.40 -1.79 12.32
N LEU A 188 -22.09 -1.69 12.10
CA LEU A 188 -21.43 -0.40 11.84
C LEU A 188 -21.74 0.14 10.43
N TYR A 189 -21.68 -0.73 9.41
CA TYR A 189 -21.57 -0.27 8.01
C TYR A 189 -22.73 -0.69 7.10
N HIS A 190 -23.55 -1.67 7.47
CA HIS A 190 -24.62 -2.22 6.64
C HIS A 190 -24.17 -2.51 5.18
N PRO A 191 -23.18 -3.41 4.98
CA PRO A 191 -22.46 -3.56 3.71
C PRO A 191 -23.35 -3.88 2.50
N ASP A 192 -24.41 -4.69 2.67
CA ASP A 192 -25.36 -5.01 1.60
C ASP A 192 -25.98 -3.72 1.03
N THR A 193 -26.53 -2.87 1.89
CA THR A 193 -27.14 -1.59 1.50
C THR A 193 -26.10 -0.60 1.01
N LEU A 194 -24.96 -0.53 1.69
CA LEU A 194 -23.87 0.37 1.34
C LEU A 194 -23.34 0.12 -0.08
N MET A 195 -23.33 -1.14 -0.51
CA MET A 195 -22.89 -1.56 -1.85
C MET A 195 -24.06 -1.69 -2.83
N ASN A 196 -25.18 -0.98 -2.62
CA ASN A 196 -26.36 -1.00 -3.49
C ASN A 196 -26.90 -2.42 -3.78
N ASN A 197 -26.85 -3.31 -2.79
CA ASN A 197 -27.25 -4.71 -2.87
C ASN A 197 -26.54 -5.50 -3.99
N LYS A 198 -25.32 -5.09 -4.38
CA LYS A 198 -24.45 -5.82 -5.32
C LYS A 198 -23.72 -6.99 -4.67
N ILE A 199 -23.86 -7.13 -3.36
CA ILE A 199 -23.28 -8.19 -2.56
C ILE A 199 -24.33 -8.73 -1.59
N GLU A 200 -24.06 -9.93 -1.09
CA GLU A 200 -24.76 -10.51 0.05
C GLU A 200 -23.72 -11.07 1.01
N VAL A 201 -23.56 -10.45 2.17
CA VAL A 201 -22.60 -10.92 3.18
C VAL A 201 -23.17 -12.08 3.99
N GLU A 202 -22.32 -13.05 4.34
CA GLU A 202 -22.68 -14.12 5.28
C GLU A 202 -23.00 -13.53 6.66
N LYS A 203 -24.21 -13.77 7.17
CA LYS A 203 -24.71 -13.22 8.43
C LYS A 203 -24.55 -14.22 9.58
N PRO A 204 -23.93 -13.81 10.70
CA PRO A 204 -23.88 -14.61 11.93
C PRO A 204 -25.28 -14.88 12.54
N SER A 205 -25.35 -15.76 13.54
CA SER A 205 -26.58 -15.94 14.32
C SER A 205 -26.92 -14.69 15.15
N LYS A 206 -28.19 -14.59 15.58
CA LYS A 206 -28.71 -13.45 16.34
C LYS A 206 -27.89 -13.12 17.59
N ASP A 207 -27.36 -14.12 18.27
CA ASP A 207 -26.59 -13.93 19.50
C ASP A 207 -25.33 -13.07 19.28
N PHE A 208 -24.68 -13.17 18.12
CA PHE A 208 -23.52 -12.34 17.79
C PHE A 208 -23.90 -10.89 17.50
N PHE A 209 -25.11 -10.63 16.99
CA PHE A 209 -25.61 -9.26 16.84
C PHE A 209 -25.91 -8.61 18.20
N GLU A 210 -26.47 -9.36 19.15
CA GLU A 210 -26.65 -8.87 20.51
C GLU A 210 -25.30 -8.61 21.20
N LEU A 211 -24.31 -9.47 20.98
CA LEU A 211 -22.94 -9.24 21.47
C LEU A 211 -22.26 -8.05 20.79
N ALA A 212 -22.49 -7.81 19.49
CA ALA A 212 -21.98 -6.65 18.79
C ALA A 212 -22.59 -5.34 19.32
N LYS A 213 -23.91 -5.32 19.59
CA LYS A 213 -24.58 -4.19 20.25
C LYS A 213 -24.04 -3.96 21.66
N LYS A 214 -23.81 -5.01 22.43
CA LYS A 214 -23.14 -4.92 23.74
C LYS A 214 -21.75 -4.30 23.60
N ALA A 215 -20.93 -4.80 22.67
CA ALA A 215 -19.60 -4.28 22.42
C ALA A 215 -19.60 -2.79 22.03
N HIS A 216 -20.59 -2.35 21.26
CA HIS A 216 -20.79 -0.94 20.94
C HIS A 216 -21.15 -0.10 22.17
N ASN A 217 -22.16 -0.54 22.93
CA ASN A 217 -22.67 0.17 24.10
C ASN A 217 -21.65 0.26 25.24
N GLU A 218 -20.82 -0.76 25.40
CA GLU A 218 -19.76 -0.82 26.42
C GLU A 218 -18.43 -0.21 25.95
N GLY A 219 -18.39 0.37 24.75
CA GLY A 219 -17.22 1.10 24.25
C GLY A 219 -16.03 0.22 23.90
N TRP A 220 -16.25 -1.03 23.49
CA TRP A 220 -15.19 -1.94 23.06
C TRP A 220 -14.67 -1.61 21.65
N ILE A 221 -15.50 -0.97 20.83
CA ILE A 221 -15.19 -0.67 19.43
C ILE A 221 -14.34 0.60 19.37
N HIS A 222 -13.08 0.45 18.98
CA HIS A 222 -12.18 1.58 18.75
C HIS A 222 -12.04 1.86 17.25
N PHE A 223 -12.09 3.14 16.90
CA PHE A 223 -11.89 3.58 15.53
C PHE A 223 -10.46 4.06 15.31
N LEU A 224 -9.90 3.70 14.15
CA LEU A 224 -8.71 4.32 13.61
C LEU A 224 -9.08 5.73 13.16
N LYS A 225 -8.85 6.69 14.05
CA LYS A 225 -9.08 8.12 13.76
C LYS A 225 -8.12 8.59 12.67
N ARG A 226 -8.48 9.67 12.00
CA ARG A 226 -7.57 10.34 11.08
C ARG A 226 -6.35 10.86 11.84
N LYS A 227 -5.16 10.70 11.24
CA LYS A 227 -3.90 11.25 11.73
C LYS A 227 -4.10 12.76 11.98
N PRO A 228 -3.75 13.27 13.17
CA PRO A 228 -3.84 14.69 13.45
C PRO A 228 -3.06 15.47 12.39
N GLU A 229 -3.62 16.56 11.88
CA GLU A 229 -2.89 17.49 11.02
C GLU A 229 -1.79 18.16 11.86
N SER A 230 -0.62 17.55 11.93
CA SER A 230 0.60 18.24 12.35
C SER A 230 0.87 19.32 11.31
N SER A 231 1.09 20.55 11.77
CA SER A 231 1.43 21.73 10.95
C SER A 231 2.36 21.37 9.79
N SER A 232 1.83 21.47 8.57
CA SER A 232 2.57 21.63 7.32
C SER A 232 3.84 20.79 7.14
N GLU A 233 3.68 19.48 6.99
CA GLU A 233 4.50 18.75 6.02
C GLU A 233 3.52 18.10 5.05
N GLN A 234 3.47 18.62 3.83
CA GLN A 234 2.69 18.06 2.73
C GLN A 234 3.25 16.67 2.42
N LYS A 235 2.70 15.63 3.06
CA LYS A 235 2.79 14.27 2.53
C LYS A 235 2.01 14.23 1.22
N ILE A 236 2.73 14.30 0.10
CA ILE A 236 2.18 14.10 -1.24
C ILE A 236 1.72 12.64 -1.33
N ILE A 237 0.44 12.46 -1.66
CA ILE A 237 -0.23 11.17 -1.82
C ILE A 237 0.24 10.52 -3.14
N PHE A 238 0.62 9.25 -3.08
CA PHE A 238 1.25 8.44 -4.12
C PHE A 238 0.38 8.12 -5.36
N ASP A 239 -0.85 8.61 -5.47
CA ASP A 239 -1.74 8.33 -6.61
C ASP A 239 -1.71 9.41 -7.72
N ASP A 240 -1.00 10.54 -7.50
CA ASP A 240 -0.95 11.67 -8.44
C ASP A 240 0.44 11.94 -9.04
N LEU A 241 1.36 10.96 -9.05
CA LEU A 241 2.49 10.99 -10.00
C LEU A 241 1.94 10.66 -11.40
N GLU A 242 1.11 11.54 -11.95
CA GLU A 242 0.85 11.56 -13.39
C GLU A 242 2.20 11.69 -14.10
N ASP A 243 2.33 11.15 -15.33
CA ASP A 243 3.46 11.41 -16.24
C ASP A 243 3.85 12.91 -16.27
N LYS A 244 2.88 13.80 -15.99
CA LYS A 244 3.07 15.25 -15.85
C LYS A 244 4.08 15.68 -14.77
N THR A 245 4.32 14.91 -13.70
CA THR A 245 5.27 15.30 -12.64
C THR A 245 6.71 15.02 -13.07
N PHE A 246 7.01 13.84 -13.61
CA PHE A 246 8.32 13.57 -14.20
C PHE A 246 8.56 14.42 -15.46
N GLU A 247 7.53 14.68 -16.28
CA GLU A 247 7.62 15.63 -17.39
C GLU A 247 7.94 17.06 -16.94
N LYS A 248 7.42 17.50 -15.79
CA LYS A 248 7.74 18.82 -15.20
C LYS A 248 9.17 18.84 -14.68
N ILE A 249 9.58 17.82 -13.91
CA ILE A 249 10.94 17.71 -13.36
C ILE A 249 11.96 17.65 -14.49
N ASN A 250 11.71 16.89 -15.55
CA ASN A 250 12.62 16.76 -16.68
C ASN A 250 12.85 18.10 -17.42
N LYS A 251 11.89 19.04 -17.36
CA LYS A 251 12.02 20.39 -17.96
C LYS A 251 12.84 21.36 -17.10
N LEU A 252 13.24 20.99 -15.88
CA LEU A 252 14.00 21.84 -14.98
C LEU A 252 15.45 22.00 -15.43
N LYS A 253 16.09 23.09 -14.98
CA LYS A 253 17.53 23.32 -15.21
C LYS A 253 18.36 22.27 -14.45
N ASN A 254 19.63 22.13 -14.85
CA ASN A 254 20.46 21.00 -14.42
C ASN A 254 20.52 20.75 -12.92
N LYS A 255 20.71 21.84 -12.17
CA LYS A 255 20.76 21.81 -10.72
C LYS A 255 19.40 21.53 -10.10
N GLU A 256 18.37 22.23 -10.55
CA GLU A 256 17.01 22.08 -10.02
C GLU A 256 16.51 20.65 -10.22
N PHE A 257 16.68 20.08 -11.41
CA PHE A 257 16.38 18.68 -11.70
C PHE A 257 17.02 17.71 -10.70
N ALA A 258 18.33 17.83 -10.50
CA ALA A 258 19.07 16.89 -9.66
C ALA A 258 18.55 16.92 -8.22
N PHE A 259 18.33 18.12 -7.69
CA PHE A 259 17.82 18.30 -6.34
C PHE A 259 16.36 17.88 -6.20
N GLU A 260 15.51 18.16 -7.18
CA GLU A 260 14.10 17.73 -7.14
C GLU A 260 13.98 16.21 -7.24
N CYS A 261 14.80 15.53 -8.05
CA CYS A 261 14.82 14.07 -8.07
C CYS A 261 15.29 13.47 -6.73
N LEU A 262 16.32 14.04 -6.10
CA LEU A 262 16.80 13.57 -4.79
C LEU A 262 15.79 13.82 -3.67
N LYS A 263 15.11 14.97 -3.67
CA LYS A 263 13.99 15.24 -2.76
C LYS A 263 12.85 14.26 -2.99
N LEU A 264 12.52 13.96 -4.24
CA LEU A 264 11.51 12.95 -4.56
C LEU A 264 11.93 11.59 -4.00
N MET A 265 13.18 11.18 -4.17
CA MET A 265 13.66 9.94 -3.55
C MET A 265 13.59 9.95 -2.02
N ASP A 266 13.84 11.09 -1.38
CA ASP A 266 13.70 11.27 0.08
C ASP A 266 12.25 11.15 0.55
N GLU A 267 11.38 11.95 -0.06
CA GLU A 267 9.93 12.00 0.21
C GLU A 267 9.28 10.62 0.08
N TYR A 268 9.79 9.81 -0.85
CA TYR A 268 9.27 8.48 -1.15
C TYR A 268 10.03 7.37 -0.41
N GLY A 269 10.98 7.71 0.48
CA GLY A 269 11.73 6.76 1.30
C GLY A 269 12.70 5.86 0.52
N LEU A 270 13.04 6.24 -0.71
CA LEU A 270 13.93 5.47 -1.59
C LEU A 270 15.41 5.70 -1.27
N LEU A 271 15.75 6.79 -0.57
CA LEU A 271 17.15 7.18 -0.37
C LEU A 271 17.93 6.18 0.48
N GLU A 272 17.41 5.70 1.61
CA GLU A 272 18.17 4.83 2.52
C GLU A 272 18.65 3.56 1.80
N ASP A 273 17.74 2.88 1.11
CA ASP A 273 18.01 1.62 0.41
C ASP A 273 18.94 1.78 -0.80
N ASN A 274 19.01 3.00 -1.35
CA ASN A 274 19.77 3.30 -2.57
C ASN A 274 20.99 4.21 -2.32
N LEU A 275 21.26 4.59 -1.07
CA LEU A 275 22.33 5.52 -0.73
C LEU A 275 23.71 4.95 -1.11
N SER A 276 23.87 3.63 -0.98
CA SER A 276 25.09 2.91 -1.37
C SER A 276 25.38 3.04 -2.88
N THR A 277 24.35 2.96 -3.72
CA THR A 277 24.43 3.19 -5.17
C THR A 277 24.74 4.65 -5.47
N LEU A 278 24.02 5.60 -4.84
CA LEU A 278 24.14 7.04 -5.09
C LEU A 278 25.50 7.62 -4.67
N THR A 279 26.17 6.99 -3.71
CA THR A 279 27.47 7.44 -3.18
C THR A 279 28.66 6.70 -3.79
N ASN A 280 28.41 5.64 -4.59
CA ASN A 280 29.45 4.86 -5.24
C ASN A 280 29.58 5.24 -6.72
N GLY A 281 30.75 5.78 -7.10
CA GLY A 281 31.00 6.24 -8.47
C GLY A 281 30.99 5.14 -9.53
N GLN A 282 31.36 3.91 -9.18
CA GLN A 282 31.32 2.78 -10.12
C GLN A 282 29.86 2.34 -10.36
N GLU A 283 29.08 2.20 -9.29
CA GLU A 283 27.67 1.85 -9.37
C GLU A 283 26.89 2.91 -10.16
N CYS A 284 27.06 4.19 -9.82
CA CYS A 284 26.49 5.33 -10.53
C CYS A 284 26.81 5.31 -12.04
N LYS A 285 28.00 4.86 -12.43
CA LYS A 285 28.41 4.77 -13.82
C LYS A 285 27.75 3.62 -14.56
N GLU A 286 27.73 2.43 -13.94
CA GLU A 286 27.20 1.21 -14.55
C GLU A 286 25.67 1.21 -14.64
N THR A 287 25.01 1.75 -13.62
CA THR A 287 23.54 1.71 -13.49
C THR A 287 22.86 2.99 -13.95
N LEU A 288 23.47 4.16 -13.73
CA LEU A 288 22.82 5.46 -13.93
C LEU A 288 23.52 6.34 -14.98
N GLY A 289 24.67 5.92 -15.52
CA GLY A 289 25.42 6.69 -16.52
C GLY A 289 26.11 7.95 -15.99
N HIS A 290 26.35 8.03 -14.68
CA HIS A 290 27.08 9.12 -14.02
C HIS A 290 28.55 8.75 -13.81
N TYR A 291 29.48 9.60 -14.23
CA TYR A 291 30.92 9.32 -14.05
C TYR A 291 31.43 9.61 -12.64
N PHE A 292 30.63 10.30 -11.84
CA PHE A 292 30.92 10.67 -10.47
C PHE A 292 29.77 10.19 -9.57
N PRO A 293 30.02 9.90 -8.29
CA PRO A 293 28.96 9.72 -7.31
C PRO A 293 27.92 10.82 -7.42
N ILE A 294 26.64 10.46 -7.41
CA ILE A 294 25.55 11.43 -7.46
C ILE A 294 25.53 12.24 -6.15
N LEU A 295 25.78 11.56 -5.02
CA LEU A 295 25.94 12.15 -3.70
C LEU A 295 27.36 11.90 -3.19
N LEU A 296 28.03 12.96 -2.76
CA LEU A 296 29.34 12.89 -2.10
C LEU A 296 29.24 13.49 -0.70
N GLU A 297 29.48 12.70 0.35
CA GLU A 297 29.35 13.16 1.74
C GLU A 297 30.35 14.28 2.05
N ASN A 298 29.88 15.35 2.71
CA ASN A 298 30.67 16.51 3.09
C ASN A 298 31.53 16.22 4.33
N THR A 299 32.58 15.42 4.16
CA THR A 299 33.55 15.09 5.21
C THR A 299 34.86 15.85 5.02
N LYS A 300 35.62 16.04 6.11
CA LYS A 300 36.93 16.72 6.08
C LYS A 300 37.91 16.05 5.11
N GLU A 301 37.86 14.73 4.97
CA GLU A 301 38.72 13.95 4.08
C GLU A 301 38.41 14.18 2.59
N ASN A 302 37.12 14.32 2.25
CA ASN A 302 36.67 14.57 0.87
C ASN A 302 37.01 15.99 0.40
N ILE A 303 37.00 16.97 1.30
CA ILE A 303 37.35 18.36 1.00
C ILE A 303 38.86 18.50 0.72
N SER A 304 39.72 17.81 1.47
CA SER A 304 41.18 17.95 1.35
C SER A 304 41.79 17.24 0.15
N ASN A 305 41.13 16.21 -0.39
CA ASN A 305 41.70 15.31 -1.40
C ASN A 305 41.12 15.47 -2.81
N ASN A 306 40.26 16.46 -3.07
CA ASN A 306 39.53 16.54 -4.33
C ASN A 306 39.69 17.92 -4.99
N LYS A 307 40.71 18.06 -5.86
CA LYS A 307 41.05 19.33 -6.53
C LYS A 307 39.97 19.84 -7.50
N ASP A 308 39.02 18.99 -7.89
CA ASP A 308 38.00 19.30 -8.90
C ASP A 308 36.58 19.41 -8.29
N LEU A 309 36.46 19.54 -6.97
CA LEU A 309 35.16 19.43 -6.29
C LEU A 309 34.17 20.52 -6.73
N GLU A 310 34.66 21.74 -7.03
CA GLU A 310 33.85 22.84 -7.59
C GLU A 310 33.45 22.61 -9.07
N ASP A 311 34.29 21.91 -9.83
CA ASP A 311 34.06 21.63 -11.25
C ASP A 311 33.10 20.47 -11.49
N ARG A 312 32.94 19.57 -10.50
CA ARG A 312 32.15 18.34 -10.62
C ARG A 312 30.88 18.33 -9.77
N TYR A 313 30.80 19.16 -8.75
CA TYR A 313 29.66 19.19 -7.83
C TYR A 313 29.11 20.59 -7.62
N TYR A 314 27.82 20.68 -7.34
CA TYR A 314 27.22 21.94 -6.93
C TYR A 314 27.71 22.32 -5.52
N ALA A 315 28.36 23.48 -5.41
CA ALA A 315 28.93 23.93 -4.15
C ALA A 315 27.87 24.19 -3.05
N LYS A 316 26.69 24.73 -3.42
CA LYS A 316 25.54 24.98 -2.53
C LYS A 316 24.22 25.03 -3.32
N PRO A 317 23.03 24.76 -2.73
CA PRO A 317 22.87 24.20 -1.37
C PRO A 317 23.40 22.77 -1.31
N PHE A 318 23.72 22.29 -0.10
CA PHE A 318 23.97 20.87 0.10
C PHE A 318 22.66 20.10 0.13
N PHE A 319 22.69 18.85 -0.31
CA PHE A 319 21.59 17.93 -0.07
C PHE A 319 21.71 17.37 1.35
N GLN A 320 20.65 17.49 2.14
CA GLN A 320 20.65 17.09 3.55
C GLN A 320 19.90 15.77 3.67
N TYR A 321 20.52 14.77 4.27
CA TYR A 321 19.86 13.48 4.53
C TYR A 321 20.41 12.86 5.81
N ASN A 322 19.50 12.41 6.69
CA ASN A 322 19.82 11.73 7.94
C ASN A 322 20.91 12.44 8.81
N GLY A 323 20.81 13.77 8.91
CA GLY A 323 21.75 14.61 9.68
C GLY A 323 23.12 14.80 9.04
N LYS A 324 23.30 14.39 7.77
CA LYS A 324 24.53 14.56 6.99
C LYS A 324 24.30 15.48 5.79
N GLU A 325 25.36 16.17 5.39
CA GLU A 325 25.36 17.00 4.19
C GLU A 325 26.07 16.30 3.02
N TYR A 326 25.53 16.43 1.82
CA TYR A 326 26.07 15.86 0.60
C TYR A 326 26.21 16.93 -0.49
N TYR A 327 27.33 16.87 -1.20
CA TYR A 327 27.49 17.52 -2.50
C TYR A 327 26.70 16.73 -3.55
N VAL A 328 26.02 17.43 -4.45
CA VAL A 328 25.29 16.83 -5.58
C VAL A 328 26.08 17.04 -6.85
N THR A 329 26.32 15.97 -7.62
CA THR A 329 27.08 16.07 -8.87
C THR A 329 26.41 17.00 -9.87
N ASN A 330 27.20 17.72 -10.67
CA ASN A 330 26.71 18.51 -11.80
C ASN A 330 26.61 17.69 -13.11
N ASP A 331 26.90 16.40 -13.02
CA ASP A 331 27.04 15.45 -14.13
C ASP A 331 25.70 14.99 -14.73
N TRP A 332 24.84 15.91 -15.16
CA TRP A 332 23.50 15.62 -15.68
C TRP A 332 23.34 16.10 -17.12
N TYR A 333 22.95 15.21 -18.02
CA TYR A 333 22.92 15.44 -19.46
C TYR A 333 21.65 14.84 -20.08
N GLU A 334 21.14 15.58 -21.06
CA GLU A 334 20.12 15.15 -22.02
C GLU A 334 20.75 15.08 -23.41
N LYS A 335 20.38 14.06 -24.16
CA LYS A 335 20.73 13.99 -25.58
C LYS A 335 20.10 15.15 -26.34
N LYS A 336 20.94 16.02 -26.93
CA LYS A 336 20.51 17.12 -27.81
C LYS A 336 20.99 16.87 -29.22
N GLU A 337 20.08 16.94 -30.19
CA GLU A 337 20.45 16.87 -31.61
C GLU A 337 21.49 17.95 -31.96
N GLY A 338 22.58 17.54 -32.62
CA GLY A 338 23.66 18.44 -33.06
C GLY A 338 24.78 18.72 -32.05
N LYS A 339 24.77 18.11 -30.85
CA LYS A 339 25.93 18.17 -29.92
C LYS A 339 26.77 16.89 -29.98
N ALA A 340 28.08 17.03 -29.84
CA ALA A 340 29.04 15.92 -29.91
C ALA A 340 29.00 14.94 -28.73
N SER A 341 28.36 15.30 -27.61
CA SER A 341 28.26 14.44 -26.43
C SER A 341 27.01 13.55 -26.52
N ASN A 342 27.22 12.23 -26.53
CA ASN A 342 26.16 11.21 -26.58
C ASN A 342 25.58 10.87 -25.19
N ARG A 343 25.87 11.69 -24.17
CA ARG A 343 25.49 11.41 -22.78
C ARG A 343 24.03 11.75 -22.53
N ASP A 344 23.32 10.83 -21.88
CA ASP A 344 21.88 10.91 -21.66
C ASP A 344 21.49 10.21 -20.35
N ASN A 345 21.92 10.77 -19.21
CA ASN A 345 21.73 10.15 -17.90
C ASN A 345 20.53 10.71 -17.13
N ARG A 346 19.98 11.86 -17.52
CA ARG A 346 18.73 12.39 -16.92
C ARG A 346 17.53 11.44 -17.12
N PRO A 347 17.25 10.93 -18.33
CA PRO A 347 16.13 9.99 -18.52
C PRO A 347 16.36 8.67 -17.79
N ILE A 348 17.60 8.15 -17.80
CA ILE A 348 17.97 6.91 -17.10
C ILE A 348 17.67 7.03 -15.61
N PHE A 349 18.02 8.16 -14.99
CA PHE A 349 17.76 8.39 -13.57
C PHE A 349 16.27 8.49 -13.25
N ILE A 350 15.49 9.15 -14.10
CA ILE A 350 14.01 9.18 -13.97
C ILE A 350 13.43 7.78 -14.08
N ASP A 351 13.82 7.01 -15.08
CA ASP A 351 13.34 5.64 -15.31
C ASP A 351 13.70 4.74 -14.13
N TRP A 352 14.87 4.95 -13.53
CA TRP A 352 15.31 4.23 -12.35
C TRP A 352 14.45 4.58 -11.12
N ILE A 353 14.23 5.86 -10.82
CA ILE A 353 13.32 6.27 -9.75
C ILE A 353 11.92 5.67 -9.99
N TYR A 354 11.42 5.72 -11.22
CA TYR A 354 10.14 5.13 -11.58
C TYR A 354 10.13 3.61 -11.34
N SER A 355 11.21 2.89 -11.66
CA SER A 355 11.30 1.45 -11.36
C SER A 355 11.24 1.17 -9.86
N LEU A 356 11.98 1.94 -9.05
CA LEU A 356 12.02 1.78 -7.59
C LEU A 356 10.65 2.04 -6.95
N LEU A 357 9.89 2.99 -7.49
CA LEU A 357 8.52 3.27 -7.03
C LEU A 357 7.51 2.18 -7.38
N ASN A 358 7.84 1.30 -8.32
CA ASN A 358 6.96 0.24 -8.82
C ASN A 358 7.39 -1.18 -8.40
N GLU A 359 8.47 -1.30 -7.63
CA GLU A 359 8.91 -2.53 -6.96
C GLU A 359 8.11 -2.78 -5.67
#